data_AF-A0A7V6Q1K5-F1
#
_entry.id   AF-A0A7V6Q1K5-F1
#
_cell.length_a   1.000
_cell.length_b   1.000
_cell.length_c   1.000
_cell.angle_alpha   90.00
_cell.angle_beta   90.00
_cell.angle_gamma   90.00
#
_symmetry.space_group_name_H-M   'P 1'
#
loop_
_entity.id
_entity.type
_entity.pdbx_description
1 polymer ?
#
loop_
_entity_poly.entity_id
_entity_poly.type
_entity_poly.pdbx_seq_one_letter_code
_entity_poly.pdbx_strand_id
1 'polypeptide(L)'
;MMVLVARALKAAKKISVTGTAEDLSSFTDVSQVAGYAVESVATLIKEGIIQGSGNMINPKGNATRAETAVMIYRIYNKYIAE
;
A
#
# COMPACT_ATOMS: atom_id res chain seq x y z
N MET A 1 6.13 4.71 -5.32
CA MET A 1 6.69 3.83 -4.26
C MET A 1 5.81 2.62 -3.97
N MET A 2 4.50 2.80 -3.74
CA MET A 2 3.57 1.73 -3.35
C MET A 2 3.63 0.49 -4.27
N VAL A 3 3.58 0.68 -5.59
CA VAL A 3 3.65 -0.43 -6.56
C VAL A 3 4.94 -1.25 -6.43
N LEU A 4 6.07 -0.60 -6.18
CA LEU A 4 7.35 -1.29 -6.03
C LEU A 4 7.36 -2.15 -4.76
N VAL A 5 6.82 -1.64 -3.66
CA VAL A 5 6.71 -2.38 -2.39
C VAL A 5 5.76 -3.57 -2.54
N ALA A 6 4.59 -3.37 -3.14
CA ALA A 6 3.64 -4.46 -3.38
C ALA A 6 4.26 -5.59 -4.24
N ARG A 7 4.98 -5.23 -5.31
CA ARG A 7 5.69 -6.19 -6.16
C ARG A 7 6.81 -6.93 -5.41
N ALA A 8 7.58 -6.23 -4.59
CA ALA A 8 8.64 -6.85 -3.80
C ALA A 8 8.07 -7.88 -2.81
N LEU A 9 6.98 -7.54 -2.12
CA LEU A 9 6.31 -8.47 -1.19
C LEU A 9 5.66 -9.67 -1.90
N LYS A 10 5.09 -9.44 -3.09
CA LYS A 10 4.57 -10.52 -3.96
C LYS A 10 5.70 -11.45 -4.41
N ALA A 11 6.83 -10.91 -4.83
CA ALA A 11 8.02 -11.69 -5.19
C ALA A 11 8.59 -12.48 -4.01
N ALA A 12 8.56 -11.89 -2.81
CA ALA A 12 8.94 -12.56 -1.56
C ALA A 12 7.90 -13.58 -1.05
N LYS A 13 6.78 -13.78 -1.76
CA LYS A 13 5.67 -14.67 -1.38
C LYS A 13 5.08 -14.37 0.01
N LYS A 14 5.12 -13.10 0.44
CA LYS A 14 4.56 -12.64 1.72
C LYS A 14 3.11 -12.17 1.61
N ILE A 15 2.64 -11.89 0.39
CA ILE A 15 1.24 -11.53 0.11
C ILE A 15 0.53 -12.74 -0.48
N SER A 16 -0.55 -13.15 0.18
CA SER A 16 -1.39 -14.29 -0.23
C SER A 16 -2.69 -13.83 -0.90
N VAL A 17 -3.17 -12.63 -0.57
CA VAL A 17 -4.43 -12.08 -1.06
C VAL A 17 -4.16 -10.70 -1.65
N THR A 18 -4.57 -10.49 -2.89
CA THR A 18 -4.53 -9.17 -3.52
C THR A 18 -5.77 -8.37 -3.19
N GLY A 19 -5.59 -7.06 -3.01
CA GLY A 19 -6.71 -6.12 -2.89
C GLY A 19 -7.33 -5.78 -4.24
N THR A 20 -8.55 -5.27 -4.21
CA THR A 20 -9.33 -4.86 -5.39
C THR A 20 -9.73 -3.38 -5.32
N ALA A 21 -10.36 -2.85 -6.37
CA ALA A 21 -10.76 -1.45 -6.40
C ALA A 21 -11.74 -1.09 -5.27
N GLU A 22 -12.54 -2.06 -4.81
CA GLU A 22 -13.49 -1.92 -3.71
C GLU A 22 -12.79 -1.60 -2.37
N ASP A 23 -11.59 -2.15 -2.14
CA ASP A 23 -10.77 -1.86 -0.95
C ASP A 23 -10.31 -0.39 -0.91
N LEU A 24 -10.42 0.32 -2.03
CA LEU A 24 -10.07 1.74 -2.13
C LEU A 24 -11.29 2.67 -1.97
N SER A 25 -12.52 2.14 -2.01
CA SER A 25 -13.75 2.93 -2.12
C SER A 25 -13.96 3.99 -1.01
N SER A 26 -13.33 3.81 0.15
CA SER A 26 -13.37 4.76 1.27
C SER A 26 -12.52 6.03 1.04
N PHE A 27 -11.65 6.04 0.04
CA PHE A 27 -10.74 7.14 -0.22
C PHE A 27 -11.30 8.10 -1.28
N THR A 28 -11.14 9.40 -1.06
CA THR A 28 -11.73 10.44 -1.93
C THR A 28 -10.91 10.68 -3.20
N ASP A 29 -9.66 10.24 -3.23
CA ASP A 29 -8.70 10.48 -4.30
C ASP A 29 -8.38 9.21 -5.12
N VAL A 30 -9.23 8.18 -5.04
CA VAL A 30 -9.10 6.93 -5.82
C VAL A 30 -8.98 7.18 -7.31
N SER A 31 -9.70 8.17 -7.84
CA SER A 31 -9.62 8.53 -9.26
C SER A 31 -8.23 8.99 -9.71
N GLN A 32 -7.34 9.34 -8.77
CA GLN A 32 -5.96 9.69 -9.04
C GLN A 32 -5.02 8.48 -9.08
N VAL A 33 -5.48 7.30 -8.64
CA VAL A 33 -4.71 6.04 -8.71
C VAL A 33 -4.66 5.58 -10.16
N ALA A 34 -3.46 5.43 -10.72
CA ALA A 34 -3.31 4.92 -12.07
C ALA A 34 -3.81 3.47 -12.16
N GLY A 35 -4.42 3.08 -13.29
CA GLY A 35 -5.02 1.74 -13.45
C GLY A 35 -4.07 0.58 -13.13
N TYR A 36 -2.80 0.68 -13.53
CA TYR A 36 -1.78 -0.33 -13.22
C TYR A 36 -1.43 -0.43 -11.73
N ALA A 37 -1.75 0.59 -10.94
CA ALA A 37 -1.41 0.70 -9.54
C ALA A 37 -2.56 0.25 -8.61
N VAL A 38 -3.79 0.14 -9.13
CA VAL A 38 -4.99 -0.18 -8.33
C VAL A 38 -4.79 -1.42 -7.47
N GLU A 39 -4.45 -2.57 -8.07
CA GLU A 39 -4.20 -3.81 -7.32
C GLU A 39 -3.13 -3.62 -6.26
N SER A 40 -2.03 -2.95 -6.61
CA SER A 40 -0.90 -2.78 -5.68
C SER A 40 -1.25 -1.90 -4.49
N VAL A 41 -1.93 -0.78 -4.73
CA VAL A 41 -2.35 0.15 -3.68
C VAL A 41 -3.40 -0.52 -2.79
N ALA A 42 -4.41 -1.14 -3.39
CA ALA A 42 -5.45 -1.87 -2.68
C ALA A 42 -4.87 -2.97 -1.80
N THR A 43 -3.92 -3.74 -2.33
CA THR A 43 -3.24 -4.79 -1.58
C THR A 43 -2.51 -4.23 -0.36
N LEU A 44 -1.77 -3.13 -0.50
CA LEU A 44 -1.05 -2.54 0.63
C LEU A 44 -1.98 -1.94 1.70
N ILE A 45 -3.16 -1.45 1.29
CA ILE A 45 -4.20 -0.97 2.22
C ILE A 45 -4.82 -2.14 2.97
N LYS A 46 -5.19 -3.20 2.24
CA LYS A 46 -5.74 -4.44 2.82
C LYS A 46 -4.78 -5.12 3.79
N GLU A 47 -3.49 -5.10 3.47
CA GLU A 47 -2.44 -5.60 4.35
C GLU A 47 -2.14 -4.67 5.55
N GLY A 48 -2.77 -3.49 5.63
CA GLY A 48 -2.57 -2.52 6.71
C GLY A 48 -1.19 -1.86 6.70
N ILE A 49 -0.41 -2.05 5.62
CA ILE A 49 0.92 -1.46 5.43
C ILE A 49 0.77 0.04 5.14
N ILE A 50 -0.20 0.38 4.28
CA ILE A 50 -0.63 1.75 4.01
C ILE A 50 -1.98 1.98 4.68
N GLN A 51 -2.14 3.12 5.33
CA GLN A 51 -3.39 3.48 6.02
C GLN A 51 -4.01 4.77 5.47
N GLY A 52 -3.34 5.44 4.53
CA GLY A 52 -3.74 6.76 4.05
C GLY A 52 -3.49 7.87 5.08
N SER A 53 -3.94 9.07 4.72
CA SER A 53 -3.92 10.28 5.53
C SER A 53 -5.34 10.79 5.64
N GLY A 54 -6.07 10.33 6.66
CA GLY A 54 -7.52 10.51 6.73
C GLY A 54 -8.20 9.75 5.59
N ASN A 55 -8.98 10.45 4.76
CA ASN A 55 -9.73 9.84 3.67
C ASN A 55 -8.98 9.89 2.33
N MET A 56 -7.65 10.11 2.34
CA MET A 56 -6.83 10.22 1.12
C MET A 56 -5.66 9.23 1.11
N ILE A 57 -5.28 8.79 -0.09
CA ILE A 57 -4.11 7.92 -0.33
C ILE A 57 -2.89 8.73 -0.77
N ASN A 58 -3.10 9.88 -1.42
CA ASN A 58 -2.11 10.72 -2.09
C ASN A 58 -1.25 9.96 -3.12
N PRO A 59 -1.84 9.28 -4.12
CA PRO A 59 -1.12 8.37 -5.02
C PRO A 59 -0.09 9.06 -5.92
N LYS A 60 -0.26 10.36 -6.19
CA LYS A 60 0.67 11.19 -6.97
C LYS A 60 1.66 11.97 -6.10
N GLY A 61 1.50 11.92 -4.78
CA GLY A 61 2.38 12.59 -3.83
C GLY A 61 3.75 11.90 -3.73
N ASN A 62 4.75 12.67 -3.31
CA ASN A 62 6.05 12.10 -2.95
C ASN A 62 5.97 11.49 -1.55
N ALA A 63 6.56 10.32 -1.37
CA ALA A 63 6.71 9.72 -0.05
C ALA A 63 7.85 10.42 0.71
N THR A 64 7.57 10.86 1.92
CA THR A 64 8.57 11.39 2.84
C THR A 64 9.39 10.27 3.47
N ARG A 65 10.59 10.61 3.97
CA ARG A 65 11.45 9.66 4.69
C ARG A 65 10.74 9.02 5.89
N ALA A 66 9.91 9.79 6.60
CA ALA A 66 9.15 9.30 7.74
C ALA A 66 8.08 8.29 7.32
N GLU A 67 7.31 8.58 6.27
CA GLU A 67 6.29 7.65 5.75
C GLU A 67 6.92 6.35 5.24
N THR A 68 8.06 6.44 4.53
CA THR A 68 8.80 5.26 4.09
C THR A 68 9.29 4.42 5.28
N ALA A 69 9.81 5.06 6.33
CA ALA A 69 10.27 4.35 7.53
C ALA A 69 9.11 3.63 8.23
N VAL A 70 7.94 4.27 8.38
CA VAL A 70 6.73 3.64 8.94
C VAL A 70 6.27 2.46 8.09
N MET A 71 6.32 2.59 6.77
CA MET A 71 5.96 1.50 5.86
C MET A 71 6.88 0.28 6.03
N ILE A 72 8.19 0.50 6.10
CA ILE A 72 9.18 -0.56 6.33
C ILE A 72 8.98 -1.19 7.71
N TYR A 73 8.74 -0.38 8.75
CA TYR A 73 8.49 -0.85 10.11
C TYR A 73 7.27 -1.77 10.19
N ARG A 74 6.17 -1.40 9.53
CA ARG A 74 4.96 -2.24 9.45
C ARG A 74 5.21 -3.55 8.71
N ILE A 75 5.96 -3.51 7.61
CA ILE A 75 6.36 -4.72 6.88
C ILE A 75 7.19 -5.64 7.77
N TYR A 76 8.18 -5.09 8.48
CA TYR A 76 9.03 -5.83 9.40
C TYR A 76 8.19 -6.51 10.48
N ASN A 77 7.34 -5.75 11.17
CA ASN A 77 6.51 -6.31 12.24
C ASN A 77 5.49 -7.34 11.74
N LYS A 78 4.99 -7.20 10.52
CA LYS A 78 3.97 -8.11 9.99
C LYS A 78 4.54 -9.44 9.51
N TYR A 79 5.76 -9.44 8.97
CA TYR A 79 6.28 -10.60 8.22
C TYR A 79 7.64 -11.12 8.68
N ILE A 80 8.31 -10.41 9.60
CA ILE A 80 9.69 -10.68 10.02
C ILE A 80 9.81 -10.79 11.54
N ALA A 81 9.16 -9.91 12.30
CA ALA A 81 9.13 -10.03 13.75
C ALA A 81 8.23 -11.22 14.15
N GLU A 82 8.80 -12.18 14.89
CA GLU A 82 8.11 -13.29 15.54
C GLU A 82 7.29 -12.83 16.74
#